data_AF-A0A2N7NGT9-F1
#
_entry.id   AF-A0A2N7NGT9-F1
#
_cell.length_a   1.000
_cell.length_b   1.000
_cell.length_c   1.000
_cell.angle_alpha   90.00
_cell.angle_beta   90.00
_cell.angle_gamma   90.00
#
_symmetry.space_group_name_H-M   'P 1'
#
loop_
_entity.id
_entity.type
_entity.pdbx_description
1 polymer ?
#
loop_
_entity_poly.entity_id
_entity_poly.type
_entity_poly.pdbx_seq_one_letter_code
_entity_poly.pdbx_strand_id
1 'polypeptide(L)'
;MNWIPGNTKQGTFTIVVAILLLACVRIGFYLNNPADYFSENLLPELTGMLIELCILLFIVERWQEQNRIQLLIVKEKRLREYLIFFLRHGFKTLPRSYRVGNFYGEEHDQNIEYLDSVFDFIKENGLATEEIDAIRAQCDIDLNTFGNLLPVASELTDEHFKAWSRVVYFLVRISKGLGDDEESIKYIITNIKRYENASHASGIYVGSKNV
;
A
#
# COMPACT_ATOMS: atom_id res chain seq x y z
N MET A 1 -13.21 -20.10 -14.84
CA MET A 1 -14.27 -19.37 -15.57
C MET A 1 -14.30 -17.96 -15.00
N ASN A 2 -13.48 -17.05 -15.54
CA ASN A 2 -13.33 -15.68 -15.04
C ASN A 2 -14.41 -14.80 -15.65
N TRP A 3 -15.63 -14.87 -15.10
CA TRP A 3 -16.76 -14.06 -15.54
C TRP A 3 -16.85 -12.70 -14.81
N ILE A 4 -15.93 -12.43 -13.89
CA ILE A 4 -15.85 -11.13 -13.22
C ILE A 4 -15.02 -10.20 -14.10
N PRO A 5 -15.65 -9.21 -14.78
CA PRO A 5 -14.91 -8.23 -15.55
C PRO A 5 -13.91 -7.50 -14.65
N GLY A 6 -12.69 -7.24 -15.14
CA GLY A 6 -11.75 -6.38 -14.42
C GLY A 6 -12.34 -4.99 -14.15
N ASN A 7 -11.81 -4.27 -13.16
CA ASN A 7 -12.41 -3.07 -12.56
C ASN A 7 -12.96 -2.03 -13.59
N THR A 8 -12.27 -1.81 -14.71
CA THR A 8 -12.72 -0.92 -15.79
C THR A 8 -13.93 -1.45 -16.59
N LYS A 9 -13.99 -2.75 -16.82
CA LYS A 9 -15.10 -3.43 -17.50
C LYS A 9 -16.32 -3.60 -16.57
N GLN A 10 -16.09 -3.67 -15.26
CA GLN A 10 -17.13 -3.80 -14.25
C GLN A 10 -17.93 -2.50 -14.10
N GLY A 11 -17.27 -1.34 -14.00
CA GLY A 11 -17.98 -0.05 -13.99
C GLY A 11 -18.79 0.20 -15.27
N THR A 12 -18.28 -0.21 -16.44
CA THR A 12 -19.01 -0.14 -17.71
C THR A 12 -20.26 -1.04 -17.69
N PHE A 13 -20.15 -2.25 -17.13
CA PHE A 13 -21.27 -3.18 -16.99
C PHE A 13 -22.34 -2.65 -16.02
N THR A 14 -21.94 -2.14 -14.85
CA THR A 14 -22.85 -1.54 -13.86
C THR A 14 -23.63 -0.36 -14.47
N ILE A 15 -22.96 0.49 -15.27
CA ILE A 15 -23.61 1.60 -16.01
C ILE A 15 -24.64 1.07 -17.01
N VAL A 16 -24.30 0.04 -17.79
CA VAL A 16 -25.22 -0.57 -18.77
C VAL A 16 -26.45 -1.14 -18.09
N VAL A 17 -26.29 -1.85 -16.96
CA VAL A 17 -27.41 -2.39 -16.17
C VAL A 17 -28.29 -1.27 -15.62
N ALA A 18 -27.70 -0.17 -15.13
CA ALA A 18 -28.46 0.98 -14.66
C ALA A 18 -29.25 1.66 -15.78
N ILE A 19 -28.69 1.78 -16.99
CA ILE A 19 -29.39 2.32 -18.17
C ILE A 19 -30.56 1.42 -18.57
N LEU A 20 -30.35 0.10 -18.57
CA LEU A 20 -31.41 -0.88 -18.88
C LEU A 20 -32.57 -0.80 -17.86
N LEU A 21 -32.24 -0.64 -16.57
CA LEU A 21 -33.24 -0.45 -15.51
C LEU A 21 -34.05 0.84 -15.74
N LEU A 22 -33.39 1.96 -16.04
CA LEU A 22 -34.07 3.22 -16.36
C LEU A 22 -34.95 3.11 -17.62
N ALA A 23 -34.51 2.38 -18.63
CA ALA A 23 -35.29 2.12 -19.84
C ALA A 23 -36.53 1.27 -19.54
N CYS A 24 -36.40 0.19 -18.75
CA CYS A 24 -37.53 -0.67 -18.36
C CYS A 24 -38.58 0.10 -17.57
N VAL A 25 -38.15 0.93 -16.62
CA VAL A 25 -39.03 1.80 -15.84
C VAL A 25 -39.72 2.82 -16.74
N ARG A 26 -38.98 3.50 -17.63
CA ARG A 26 -39.53 4.54 -18.52
C ARG A 26 -40.51 3.99 -19.55
N ILE A 27 -40.20 2.84 -20.16
CA ILE A 27 -41.09 2.15 -21.11
C ILE A 27 -42.35 1.66 -20.38
N GLY A 28 -42.18 1.10 -19.19
CA GLY A 28 -43.29 0.64 -18.34
C GLY A 28 -44.30 1.73 -18.02
N PHE A 29 -43.83 2.91 -17.60
CA PHE A 29 -44.69 4.07 -17.30
C PHE A 29 -45.20 4.81 -18.53
N TYR A 30 -44.58 4.64 -19.70
CA TYR A 30 -45.06 5.24 -20.95
C TYR A 30 -46.19 4.43 -21.59
N LEU A 31 -46.13 3.09 -21.49
CA LEU A 31 -47.10 2.19 -22.12
C LEU A 31 -48.33 1.90 -21.24
N ASN A 32 -48.20 2.00 -19.91
CA ASN A 32 -49.25 1.61 -18.97
C ASN A 32 -49.56 2.74 -17.97
N ASN A 33 -50.78 2.79 -17.45
CA ASN A 33 -51.03 3.57 -16.23
C ASN A 33 -50.19 2.98 -15.08
N PRO A 34 -49.78 3.78 -14.09
CA PRO A 34 -48.96 3.32 -12.97
C PRO A 34 -49.52 2.10 -12.23
N ALA A 35 -50.84 1.94 -12.15
CA ALA A 35 -51.49 0.78 -11.54
C ALA A 35 -51.35 -0.48 -12.42
N ASP A 36 -51.56 -0.32 -13.73
CA ASP A 36 -51.49 -1.40 -14.73
C ASP A 36 -50.05 -1.88 -14.97
N TYR A 37 -49.05 -1.07 -14.58
CA TYR A 37 -47.67 -1.52 -14.58
C TYR A 37 -47.46 -2.71 -13.63
N PHE A 38 -48.11 -2.71 -12.45
CA PHE A 38 -47.92 -3.73 -11.41
C PHE A 38 -48.89 -4.92 -11.51
N SER A 39 -49.86 -4.89 -12.43
CA SER A 39 -50.83 -5.97 -12.64
C SER A 39 -50.80 -6.46 -14.08
N GLU A 40 -50.65 -7.77 -14.29
CA GLU A 40 -50.69 -8.43 -15.61
C GLU A 40 -49.50 -8.13 -16.55
N ASN A 41 -48.35 -7.70 -16.02
CA ASN A 41 -47.15 -7.41 -16.82
C ASN A 41 -45.89 -8.09 -16.25
N LEU A 42 -44.98 -8.54 -17.12
CA LEU A 42 -43.66 -9.11 -16.76
C LEU A 42 -42.63 -8.01 -16.42
N LEU A 43 -42.91 -6.75 -16.81
CA LEU A 43 -42.00 -5.62 -16.60
C LEU A 43 -41.63 -5.35 -15.13
N PRO A 44 -42.54 -5.46 -14.14
CA PRO A 44 -42.19 -5.36 -12.72
C PRO A 44 -41.21 -6.43 -12.26
N GLU A 45 -41.39 -7.69 -12.70
CA GLU A 45 -40.48 -8.79 -12.36
C GLU A 45 -39.09 -8.55 -12.95
N LEU A 46 -39.02 -8.15 -14.23
CA LEU A 46 -37.77 -7.77 -14.88
C LEU A 46 -37.09 -6.60 -14.17
N THR A 47 -37.87 -5.60 -13.75
CA THR A 47 -37.36 -4.43 -13.03
C THR A 47 -36.86 -4.81 -11.64
N GLY A 48 -37.56 -5.70 -10.93
CA GLY A 48 -37.13 -6.28 -9.66
C GLY A 48 -35.80 -7.02 -9.80
N MET A 49 -35.67 -7.89 -10.80
CA MET A 49 -34.43 -8.61 -11.10
C MET A 49 -33.26 -7.65 -11.41
N LEU A 50 -33.50 -6.57 -12.17
CA LEU A 50 -32.48 -5.56 -12.45
C LEU A 50 -32.07 -4.78 -11.19
N ILE A 51 -33.01 -4.49 -10.29
CA ILE A 51 -32.71 -3.86 -8.99
C ILE A 51 -31.85 -4.79 -8.14
N GLU A 52 -32.20 -6.07 -8.02
CA GLU A 52 -31.42 -7.07 -7.30
C GLU A 52 -30.00 -7.18 -7.86
N LEU A 53 -29.86 -7.20 -9.19
CA LEU A 53 -28.57 -7.23 -9.86
C LEU A 53 -27.73 -6.00 -9.53
N CYS A 54 -28.33 -4.79 -9.53
CA CYS A 54 -27.64 -3.57 -9.12
C CYS A 54 -27.14 -3.64 -7.68
N ILE A 55 -27.96 -4.15 -6.76
CA ILE A 55 -27.59 -4.32 -5.34
C ILE A 55 -26.42 -5.31 -5.21
N LEU A 56 -26.50 -6.46 -5.89
CA LEU A 56 -25.43 -7.46 -5.87
C LEU A 56 -24.12 -6.91 -6.42
N LEU A 57 -24.15 -6.18 -7.54
CA LEU A 57 -22.96 -5.54 -8.12
C LEU A 57 -22.34 -4.55 -7.13
N PHE A 58 -23.15 -3.71 -6.49
CA PHE A 58 -22.67 -2.75 -5.49
C PHE A 58 -21.99 -3.45 -4.30
N ILE A 59 -22.59 -4.52 -3.79
CA ILE A 59 -22.01 -5.31 -2.68
C ILE A 59 -20.68 -5.93 -3.11
N VAL A 60 -20.63 -6.53 -4.30
CA VAL A 60 -19.41 -7.17 -4.82
C VAL A 60 -18.30 -6.14 -5.04
N GLU A 61 -18.60 -4.97 -5.61
CA GLU A 61 -17.62 -3.89 -5.80
C GLU A 61 -17.04 -3.43 -4.46
N ARG A 62 -17.88 -3.21 -3.45
CA ARG A 62 -17.45 -2.84 -2.09
C ARG A 62 -16.56 -3.92 -1.46
N TRP A 63 -16.95 -5.18 -1.60
CA TRP A 63 -16.18 -6.31 -1.08
C TRP A 63 -14.82 -6.46 -1.77
N GLN A 64 -14.77 -6.28 -3.10
CA GLN A 64 -13.52 -6.32 -3.86
C GLN A 64 -12.57 -5.19 -3.46
N GLU A 65 -13.07 -3.98 -3.26
CA GLU A 65 -12.25 -2.85 -2.84
C GLU A 65 -11.67 -3.06 -1.43
N GLN A 66 -12.48 -3.57 -0.50
CA GLN A 66 -11.98 -3.96 0.83
C GLN A 66 -10.89 -5.03 0.73
N ASN A 67 -11.09 -6.08 -0.07
CA ASN A 67 -10.08 -7.12 -0.29
C ASN A 67 -8.79 -6.56 -0.91
N ARG A 68 -8.91 -5.59 -1.82
CA ARG A 68 -7.76 -4.92 -2.44
C ARG A 68 -6.96 -4.16 -1.41
N ILE A 69 -7.61 -3.36 -0.56
CA ILE A 69 -6.96 -2.59 0.52
C ILE A 69 -6.28 -3.54 1.51
N GLN A 70 -6.95 -4.63 1.93
CA GLN A 70 -6.35 -5.64 2.80
C GLN A 70 -5.08 -6.26 2.20
N LEU A 71 -5.12 -6.60 0.91
CA LEU A 71 -3.96 -7.14 0.23
C LEU A 71 -2.78 -6.15 0.20
N LEU A 72 -3.06 -4.86 -0.01
CA LEU A 72 -2.04 -3.81 0.04
C LEU A 72 -1.45 -3.67 1.44
N ILE A 73 -2.28 -3.69 2.49
CA ILE A 73 -1.82 -3.64 3.89
C ILE A 73 -0.93 -4.83 4.23
N VAL A 74 -1.28 -6.04 3.78
CA VAL A 74 -0.44 -7.24 4.00
C VAL A 74 0.92 -7.11 3.30
N LYS A 75 0.95 -6.57 2.08
CA LYS A 75 2.20 -6.32 1.35
C LYS A 75 3.06 -5.26 2.04
N GLU A 76 2.46 -4.17 2.50
CA GLU A 76 3.13 -3.12 3.25
C GLU A 76 3.72 -3.65 4.56
N LYS A 77 2.92 -4.40 5.33
CA LYS A 77 3.36 -5.05 6.57
C LYS A 77 4.61 -5.89 6.33
N ARG A 78 4.63 -6.69 5.26
CA ARG A 78 5.78 -7.52 4.92
C ARG A 78 7.03 -6.68 4.65
N LEU A 79 6.93 -5.61 3.87
CA LEU A 79 8.05 -4.72 3.59
C LEU A 79 8.54 -4.01 4.88
N ARG A 80 7.60 -3.56 5.70
CA ARG A 80 7.87 -2.93 7.00
C ARG A 80 8.60 -3.85 7.97
N GLU A 81 8.27 -5.14 8.02
CA GLU A 81 9.01 -6.12 8.82
C GLU A 81 10.50 -6.15 8.45
N TYR A 82 10.85 -6.12 7.16
CA TYR A 82 12.24 -6.06 6.73
C TYR A 82 12.93 -4.73 7.06
N LEU A 83 12.20 -3.62 7.00
CA LEU A 83 12.71 -2.33 7.48
C LEU A 83 13.01 -2.38 8.99
N ILE A 84 12.12 -2.97 9.80
CA ILE A 84 12.33 -3.16 11.23
C ILE A 84 13.60 -3.98 11.48
N PHE A 85 13.77 -5.10 10.77
CA PHE A 85 14.97 -5.93 10.92
C PHE A 85 16.24 -5.14 10.56
N PHE A 86 16.25 -4.47 9.41
CA PHE A 86 17.38 -3.64 9.00
C PHE A 86 17.72 -2.56 10.04
N LEU A 87 16.71 -1.82 10.52
CA LEU A 87 16.92 -0.74 11.48
C LEU A 87 17.41 -1.26 12.84
N ARG A 88 16.91 -2.40 13.31
CA ARG A 88 17.31 -2.98 14.61
C ARG A 88 18.69 -3.62 14.58
N HIS A 89 19.04 -4.26 13.47
CA HIS A 89 20.31 -5.00 13.34
C HIS A 89 21.44 -4.10 12.82
N GLY A 90 21.16 -3.24 11.84
CA GLY A 90 22.13 -2.31 11.27
C GLY A 90 22.59 -1.28 12.31
N PHE A 91 21.66 -0.70 13.09
CA PHE A 91 21.98 0.34 14.07
C PHE A 91 22.12 -0.20 15.50
N LYS A 92 22.46 -1.49 15.66
CA LYS A 92 22.57 -2.14 16.98
C LYS A 92 23.66 -1.53 17.86
N THR A 93 24.71 -0.98 17.27
CA THR A 93 25.86 -0.38 17.97
C THR A 93 25.56 1.02 18.51
N LEU A 94 24.57 1.73 17.95
CA LEU A 94 24.18 3.06 18.41
C LEU A 94 23.71 3.05 19.87
N PRO A 95 23.81 4.19 20.59
CA PRO A 95 23.25 4.34 21.93
C PRO A 95 21.76 4.01 21.95
N ARG A 96 21.28 3.42 23.05
CA ARG A 96 19.87 2.94 23.16
C ARG A 96 18.83 4.03 22.91
N SER A 97 19.15 5.29 23.18
CA SER A 97 18.29 6.44 22.94
C SER A 97 17.97 6.67 21.46
N TYR A 98 18.86 6.24 20.56
CA TYR A 98 18.74 6.42 19.10
C TYR A 98 18.36 5.11 18.39
N ARG A 99 18.05 4.03 19.13
CA ARG A 99 17.64 2.78 18.49
C ARG A 99 16.17 2.84 18.12
N VAL A 100 15.87 2.43 16.89
CA VAL A 100 14.50 2.37 16.39
C VAL A 100 13.67 1.38 17.22
N GLY A 101 12.49 1.84 17.64
CA GLY A 101 11.53 1.08 18.42
C GLY A 101 10.79 0.01 17.63
N ASN A 102 9.46 0.01 17.67
CA ASN A 102 8.64 -1.00 17.00
C ASN A 102 8.38 -0.70 15.53
N PHE A 103 8.46 0.58 15.13
CA PHE A 103 8.28 1.03 13.75
C PHE A 103 6.95 0.57 13.12
N TYR A 104 5.88 0.53 13.92
CA TYR A 104 4.53 0.20 13.44
C TYR A 104 3.93 1.39 12.69
N GLY A 105 3.15 1.14 11.63
CA GLY A 105 2.59 2.21 10.81
C GLY A 105 1.60 3.13 11.54
N GLU A 106 0.99 2.66 12.64
CA GLU A 106 0.15 3.49 13.52
C GLU A 106 0.95 4.58 14.24
N GLU A 107 2.24 4.34 14.49
CA GLU A 107 3.13 5.21 15.27
C GLU A 107 3.88 6.20 14.36
N HIS A 108 3.21 6.73 13.33
CA HIS A 108 3.83 7.53 12.27
C HIS A 108 4.74 8.65 12.81
N ASP A 109 4.21 9.53 13.66
CA ASP A 109 4.96 10.67 14.17
C ASP A 109 6.20 10.23 14.95
N GLN A 110 6.08 9.16 15.74
CA GLN A 110 7.20 8.58 16.48
C GLN A 110 8.25 8.00 15.52
N ASN A 111 7.82 7.29 14.49
CA ASN A 111 8.72 6.72 13.47
C ASN A 111 9.55 7.81 12.79
N ILE A 112 8.92 8.94 12.45
CA ILE A 112 9.59 10.08 11.84
C ILE A 112 10.61 10.70 12.81
N GLU A 113 10.21 10.93 14.07
CA GLU A 113 11.11 11.47 15.10
C GLU A 113 12.32 10.56 15.33
N TYR A 114 12.10 9.24 15.38
CA TYR A 114 13.20 8.28 15.51
C TYR A 114 14.17 8.35 14.32
N LEU A 115 13.66 8.33 13.09
CA LEU A 115 14.50 8.39 11.90
C LEU A 115 15.29 9.72 11.83
N ASP A 116 14.66 10.83 12.21
CA ASP A 116 15.32 12.13 12.29
C ASP A 116 16.40 12.14 13.36
N SER A 117 16.14 11.57 14.54
CA SER A 117 17.14 11.47 15.61
C SER A 117 18.37 10.66 15.19
N VAL A 118 18.19 9.56 14.45
CA VAL A 118 19.30 8.75 13.92
C VAL A 118 20.07 9.53 12.87
N PHE A 119 19.35 10.19 11.96
CA PHE A 119 19.96 11.00 10.91
C PHE A 119 20.80 12.14 11.49
N ASP A 120 20.26 12.89 12.44
CA ASP A 120 20.94 14.00 13.09
C ASP A 120 22.12 13.53 13.93
N PHE A 121 22.00 12.39 14.64
CA PHE A 121 23.12 11.78 15.34
C PHE A 121 24.30 11.49 14.39
N ILE A 122 24.04 10.84 13.25
CA ILE A 122 25.06 10.52 12.24
C ILE A 122 25.65 11.80 11.65
N LYS A 123 24.82 12.81 11.41
CA LYS A 123 25.27 14.09 10.83
C LYS A 123 26.19 14.87 11.78
N GLU A 124 25.90 14.86 13.07
CA GLU A 124 26.64 15.63 14.08
C GLU A 124 27.89 14.91 14.60
N ASN A 125 27.80 13.58 14.77
CA ASN A 125 28.85 12.78 15.42
C ASN A 125 29.63 11.91 14.43
N GLY A 126 29.13 11.75 13.20
CA GLY A 126 29.63 10.75 12.26
C GLY A 126 29.28 9.33 12.71
N LEU A 127 29.84 8.36 12.00
CA LEU A 127 29.84 6.95 12.42
C LEU A 127 31.28 6.48 12.67
N ALA A 128 31.49 5.76 13.77
CA ALA A 128 32.76 5.08 14.01
C ALA A 128 32.94 3.90 13.03
N THR A 129 34.18 3.52 12.74
CA THR A 129 34.49 2.44 11.80
C THR A 129 33.77 1.14 12.14
N GLU A 130 33.68 0.79 13.43
CA GLU A 130 32.99 -0.41 13.90
C GLU A 130 31.49 -0.38 13.59
N GLU A 131 30.87 0.80 13.61
CA GLU A 131 29.45 0.99 13.30
C GLU A 131 29.21 0.88 11.79
N ILE A 132 30.11 1.46 10.99
CA ILE A 132 30.08 1.34 9.52
C ILE A 132 30.23 -0.13 9.11
N ASP A 133 31.19 -0.85 9.70
CA ASP A 133 31.42 -2.26 9.38
C ASP A 133 30.22 -3.14 9.79
N ALA A 134 29.59 -2.86 10.93
CA ALA A 134 28.37 -3.55 11.36
C ALA A 134 27.20 -3.30 10.39
N ILE A 135 27.01 -2.05 9.96
CA ILE A 135 25.97 -1.69 8.99
C ILE A 135 26.25 -2.32 7.63
N ARG A 136 27.51 -2.30 7.17
CA ARG A 136 27.92 -2.91 5.90
C ARG A 136 27.65 -4.41 5.90
N ALA A 137 28.01 -5.12 6.97
CA ALA A 137 27.71 -6.55 7.12
C ALA A 137 26.19 -6.82 7.05
N GLN A 138 25.38 -5.97 7.68
CA GLN A 138 23.92 -6.09 7.61
C GLN A 138 23.38 -5.80 6.20
N CYS A 139 23.94 -4.81 5.50
CA CYS A 139 23.57 -4.49 4.12
C CYS A 139 23.81 -5.69 3.19
N ASP A 140 24.94 -6.40 3.33
CA ASP A 140 25.24 -7.59 2.53
C ASP A 140 24.25 -8.73 2.76
N ILE A 141 23.81 -8.91 4.01
CA ILE A 141 22.79 -9.91 4.37
C ILE A 141 21.43 -9.55 3.77
N ASP A 142 21.03 -8.29 3.90
CA ASP A 142 19.67 -7.84 3.58
C ASP A 142 19.49 -7.52 2.09
N LEU A 143 20.55 -7.22 1.35
CA LEU A 143 20.48 -6.73 -0.03
C LEU A 143 19.67 -7.65 -0.96
N ASN A 144 19.92 -8.96 -0.93
CA ASN A 144 19.19 -9.91 -1.75
C ASN A 144 17.69 -9.92 -1.41
N THR A 145 17.38 -9.86 -0.13
CA THR A 145 16.00 -9.84 0.36
C THR A 145 15.27 -8.57 -0.07
N PHE A 146 15.90 -7.40 0.11
CA PHE A 146 15.35 -6.13 -0.33
C PHE A 146 15.16 -6.07 -1.85
N GLY A 147 16.13 -6.57 -2.62
CA GLY A 147 16.03 -6.68 -4.07
C GLY A 147 14.86 -7.56 -4.52
N ASN A 148 14.69 -8.73 -3.90
CA ASN A 148 13.60 -9.66 -4.22
C ASN A 148 12.20 -9.14 -3.87
N LEU A 149 12.11 -8.11 -3.03
CA LEU A 149 10.87 -7.46 -2.64
C LEU A 149 10.49 -6.25 -3.49
N LEU A 150 11.33 -5.87 -4.48
CA LEU A 150 10.99 -4.82 -5.45
C LEU A 150 9.62 -5.03 -6.12
N PRO A 151 9.24 -6.24 -6.58
CA PRO A 151 7.91 -6.48 -7.14
C PRO A 151 6.78 -6.26 -6.14
N VAL A 152 7.02 -6.53 -4.84
CA VAL A 152 6.02 -6.29 -3.79
C VAL A 152 5.84 -4.79 -3.57
N ALA A 153 6.94 -4.03 -3.54
CA ALA A 153 6.90 -2.57 -3.42
C ALA A 153 6.23 -1.90 -4.64
N SER A 154 6.41 -2.43 -5.86
CA SER A 154 5.79 -1.88 -7.06
C SER A 154 4.27 -2.06 -7.12
N GLU A 155 3.72 -2.97 -6.31
CA GLU A 155 2.27 -3.21 -6.22
C GLU A 155 1.56 -2.28 -5.22
N LEU A 156 2.30 -1.48 -4.43
CA LEU A 156 1.73 -0.55 -3.44
C LEU A 156 1.35 0.79 -4.08
N THR A 157 2.28 1.73 -4.11
CA THR A 157 2.17 3.00 -4.83
C THR A 157 3.52 3.34 -5.44
N ASP A 158 3.53 4.27 -6.41
CA ASP A 158 4.76 4.75 -7.04
C ASP A 158 5.75 5.34 -6.01
N GLU A 159 5.26 5.99 -4.96
CA GLU A 159 6.10 6.53 -3.89
C GLU A 159 6.76 5.44 -3.03
N HIS A 160 6.04 4.35 -2.72
CA HIS A 160 6.66 3.19 -2.05
C HIS A 160 7.73 2.56 -2.94
N PHE A 161 7.46 2.40 -4.24
CA PHE A 161 8.42 1.81 -5.17
C PHE A 161 9.68 2.66 -5.31
N LYS A 162 9.54 3.99 -5.46
CA LYS A 162 10.68 4.92 -5.49
C LYS A 162 11.49 4.88 -4.20
N ALA A 163 10.83 4.89 -3.04
CA ALA A 163 11.51 4.82 -1.75
C ALA A 163 12.29 3.50 -1.62
N TRP A 164 11.64 2.36 -1.89
CA TRP A 164 12.24 1.04 -1.78
C TRP A 164 13.41 0.83 -2.75
N SER A 165 13.23 1.20 -4.03
CA SER A 165 14.28 1.11 -5.03
C SER A 165 15.50 1.97 -4.69
N ARG A 166 15.30 3.14 -4.06
CA ARG A 166 16.40 3.96 -3.56
C ARG A 166 17.09 3.33 -2.36
N VAL A 167 16.36 2.73 -1.42
CA VAL A 167 16.98 1.94 -0.34
C VAL A 167 17.86 0.85 -0.93
N VAL A 168 17.33 0.02 -1.84
CA VAL A 168 18.09 -1.03 -2.53
C VAL A 168 19.34 -0.47 -3.23
N TYR A 169 19.20 0.65 -3.94
CA TYR A 169 20.32 1.29 -4.63
C TYR A 169 21.47 1.64 -3.67
N PHE A 170 21.17 2.23 -2.51
CA PHE A 170 22.20 2.60 -1.53
C PHE A 170 22.75 1.38 -0.79
N LEU A 171 21.96 0.32 -0.56
CA LEU A 171 22.47 -0.96 -0.07
C LEU A 171 23.49 -1.55 -1.05
N VAL A 172 23.22 -1.50 -2.37
CA VAL A 172 24.18 -1.94 -3.41
C VAL A 172 25.45 -1.09 -3.38
N ARG A 173 25.34 0.23 -3.16
CA ARG A 173 26.54 1.08 -3.05
C ARG A 173 27.44 0.64 -1.92
N ILE A 174 26.89 0.46 -0.72
CA ILE A 174 27.63 0.03 0.47
C ILE A 174 28.26 -1.35 0.25
N SER A 175 27.46 -2.32 -0.22
CA SER A 175 27.92 -3.70 -0.48
C SER A 175 29.07 -3.77 -1.49
N LYS A 176 29.05 -2.91 -2.52
CA LYS A 176 30.09 -2.85 -3.56
C LYS A 176 31.25 -1.91 -3.23
N GLY A 177 31.25 -1.28 -2.05
CA GLY A 177 32.25 -0.28 -1.67
C GLY A 177 32.29 0.93 -2.61
N LEU A 178 31.12 1.38 -3.08
CA LEU A 178 30.98 2.48 -4.04
C LEU A 178 30.60 3.78 -3.32
N GLY A 179 31.55 4.71 -3.25
CA GLY A 179 31.33 6.04 -2.69
C GLY A 179 31.50 6.08 -1.17
N ASP A 180 30.86 7.05 -0.52
CA ASP A 180 30.89 7.20 0.93
C ASP A 180 29.75 6.39 1.59
N ASP A 181 30.12 5.53 2.53
CA ASP A 181 29.18 4.68 3.25
C ASP A 181 28.31 5.49 4.20
N GLU A 182 28.88 6.48 4.90
CA GLU A 182 28.11 7.32 5.81
C GLU A 182 27.03 8.11 5.07
N GLU A 183 27.38 8.72 3.93
CA GLU A 183 26.43 9.36 3.04
C GLU A 183 25.37 8.36 2.53
N SER A 184 25.78 7.15 2.13
CA SER A 184 24.84 6.10 1.69
C SER A 184 23.84 5.74 2.78
N ILE A 185 24.29 5.60 4.03
CA ILE A 185 23.46 5.29 5.20
C ILE A 185 22.45 6.41 5.47
N LYS A 186 22.89 7.68 5.43
CA LYS A 186 22.00 8.85 5.54
C LYS A 186 20.90 8.84 4.48
N TYR A 187 21.23 8.47 3.24
CA TYR A 187 20.23 8.34 2.18
C TYR A 187 19.31 7.14 2.38
N ILE A 188 19.78 6.02 2.93
CA ILE A 188 18.90 4.89 3.29
C ILE A 188 17.85 5.37 4.29
N ILE A 189 18.26 5.99 5.39
CA ILE A 189 17.36 6.52 6.43
C ILE A 189 16.33 7.50 5.81
N THR A 190 16.79 8.41 4.95
CA THR A 190 15.92 9.37 4.25
C THR A 190 14.86 8.67 3.39
N ASN A 191 15.22 7.59 2.69
CA ASN A 191 14.26 6.87 1.86
C ASN A 191 13.34 5.94 2.68
N ILE A 192 13.79 5.45 3.84
CA ILE A 192 12.90 4.79 4.81
C ILE A 192 11.87 5.80 5.34
N LYS A 193 12.28 7.04 5.63
CA LYS A 193 11.36 8.13 6.00
C LYS A 193 10.35 8.43 4.89
N ARG A 194 10.79 8.46 3.63
CA ARG A 194 9.89 8.61 2.47
C ARG A 194 8.88 7.47 2.37
N TYR A 195 9.32 6.24 2.61
CA TYR A 195 8.44 5.07 2.64
C TYR A 195 7.37 5.23 3.73
N GLU A 196 7.77 5.61 4.94
CA GLU A 196 6.86 5.83 6.07
C GLU A 196 5.80 6.90 5.76
N ASN A 197 6.21 8.02 5.18
CA ASN A 197 5.29 9.07 4.72
C ASN A 197 4.30 8.56 3.66
N ALA A 198 4.75 7.70 2.74
CA ALA A 198 3.89 7.12 1.72
C ALA A 198 2.86 6.15 2.31
N SER A 199 3.26 5.31 3.27
CA SER A 199 2.34 4.40 3.99
C SER A 199 1.24 5.20 4.70
N HIS A 200 1.63 6.23 5.46
CA HIS A 200 0.67 7.07 6.21
C HIS A 200 -0.25 7.86 5.27
N ALA A 201 0.29 8.54 4.26
CA ALA A 201 -0.50 9.34 3.33
C ALA A 201 -1.50 8.52 2.49
N SER A 202 -1.16 7.28 2.17
CA SER A 202 -2.03 6.36 1.44
C SER A 202 -2.98 5.56 2.35
N GLY A 203 -2.76 5.59 3.67
CA GLY A 203 -3.49 4.77 4.63
C GLY A 203 -3.30 3.26 4.40
N ILE A 204 -2.17 2.85 3.81
CA ILE A 204 -1.81 1.45 3.58
C ILE A 204 -0.87 1.03 4.70
N TYR A 205 -1.42 0.70 5.87
CA TYR A 205 -0.65 0.15 6.99
C TYR A 205 -1.60 -0.55 7.96
N VAL A 206 -1.04 -1.45 8.78
CA VAL A 206 -1.81 -2.14 9.82
C VAL A 206 -2.32 -1.11 10.83
N GLY A 207 -3.64 -1.03 11.04
CA GLY A 207 -4.26 -0.06 11.95
C GLY A 207 -4.85 1.17 11.27
N SER A 208 -4.73 1.30 9.95
CA SER A 208 -5.38 2.39 9.24
C SER A 208 -6.91 2.27 9.33
N LYS A 209 -7.60 3.41 9.43
CA LYS A 209 -9.07 3.48 9.49
C LYS A 209 -9.75 3.15 8.15
N ASN A 210 -8.98 2.81 7.12
CA ASN A 210 -9.47 2.53 5.77
C ASN A 210 -9.96 1.08 5.59
N VAL A 211 -10.05 0.31 6.68
CA VAL A 211 -10.51 -1.08 6.74
C VAL A 211 -11.92 -1.15 7.28
#